data_AF-A0A6N6KIL2-F1
#
_entry.id   AF-A0A6N6KIL2-F1
#
_cell.length_a   1.000
_cell.length_b   1.000
_cell.length_c   1.000
_cell.angle_alpha   90.00
_cell.angle_beta   90.00
_cell.angle_gamma   90.00
#
_symmetry.space_group_name_H-M   'P 1'
#
loop_
_entity.id
_entity.type
_entity.pdbx_description
1 polymer ?
#
loop_
_entity_poly.entity_id
_entity_poly.type
_entity_poly.pdbx_seq_one_letter_code
_entity_poly.pdbx_strand_id
1 'polypeptide(L)'
;MPFFQLSENDTSFPPAHFADMEGMIAIGGDLSAERVLNAYGNGIYFWFGPMDPLKWWSPDPRLVFFTSNVEASITRESSWRLSLDEAFETLMRKCQEVQNSKPMNEYWITEEMAAMYLELFEQGKAHSAEVWEGEEMIGGLFGISQGHLFFVEYLMTADQTADTFALEQLAKWLGEKDFPFIDLQKIIEDTGDIEIDEISRLEYLDYISKNNTKSDLPIPWKTTT
;
A
#
# COMPACT_ATOMS: atom_id res chain seq x y z
N MET A 1 27.26 0.66 1.20
CA MET A 1 26.94 1.71 2.19
C MET A 1 26.56 1.02 3.49
N PRO A 2 26.73 1.63 4.67
CA PRO A 2 26.30 1.00 5.92
C PRO A 2 24.76 0.92 5.93
N PHE A 3 24.24 -0.28 6.14
CA PHE A 3 22.83 -0.55 6.42
C PHE A 3 22.73 -1.23 7.78
N PHE A 4 21.57 -1.17 8.42
CA PHE A 4 21.34 -1.87 9.67
C PHE A 4 20.98 -3.34 9.40
N GLN A 5 21.42 -4.24 10.27
CA GLN A 5 20.95 -5.63 10.26
C GLN A 5 19.95 -5.80 11.40
N LEU A 6 18.70 -6.15 11.06
CA LEU A 6 17.64 -6.34 12.04
C LEU A 6 17.75 -7.70 12.72
N SER A 7 17.36 -7.74 13.99
CA SER A 7 17.22 -8.96 14.78
C SER A 7 15.84 -9.58 14.57
N GLU A 8 15.73 -10.90 14.57
CA GLU A 8 14.44 -11.61 14.54
C GLU A 8 13.63 -11.42 15.83
N ASN A 9 14.29 -11.14 16.97
CA ASN A 9 13.62 -11.01 18.28
C ASN A 9 13.21 -9.57 18.64
N ASP A 10 13.46 -8.59 17.76
CA ASP A 10 13.17 -7.18 17.97
C ASP A 10 12.57 -6.61 16.69
N THR A 11 11.31 -6.17 16.78
CA THR A 11 10.51 -5.64 15.67
C THR A 11 10.73 -4.14 15.41
N SER A 12 11.63 -3.50 16.16
CA SER A 12 11.94 -2.07 16.00
C SER A 12 12.81 -1.77 14.79
N PHE A 13 12.72 -0.52 14.32
CA PHE A 13 13.51 -0.01 13.20
C PHE A 13 14.41 1.15 13.63
N PRO A 14 15.59 1.28 13.00
CA PRO A 14 16.35 2.53 13.06
C PRO A 14 15.53 3.68 12.45
N PRO A 15 15.74 4.94 12.89
CA PRO A 15 15.05 6.09 12.32
C PRO A 15 15.25 6.22 10.80
N ALA A 16 14.15 6.39 10.05
CA ALA A 16 14.12 6.45 8.58
C ALA A 16 15.04 7.51 7.94
N HIS A 17 15.38 8.59 8.66
CA HIS A 17 16.32 9.60 8.18
C HIS A 17 17.77 9.09 8.03
N PHE A 18 18.09 7.90 8.55
CA PHE A 18 19.38 7.23 8.32
C PHE A 18 19.42 6.42 7.02
N ALA A 19 18.32 6.27 6.28
CA ALA A 19 18.34 5.56 5.02
C ALA A 19 19.26 6.25 4.01
N ASP A 20 19.90 5.47 3.13
CA ASP A 20 20.85 6.00 2.16
C ASP A 20 20.18 6.81 1.03
N MET A 21 20.98 7.19 0.03
CA MET A 21 20.51 7.98 -1.12
C MET A 21 19.48 7.25 -1.98
N GLU A 22 19.49 5.91 -2.00
CA GLU A 22 18.51 5.11 -2.73
C GLU A 22 17.27 4.81 -1.88
N GLY A 23 17.35 5.10 -0.59
CA GLY A 23 16.33 4.86 0.42
C GLY A 23 16.54 3.58 1.21
N MET A 24 17.62 2.83 1.00
CA MET A 24 17.83 1.57 1.74
C MET A 24 18.20 1.88 3.19
N ILE A 25 17.55 1.22 4.15
CA ILE A 25 17.84 1.42 5.57
C ILE A 25 18.34 0.15 6.27
N ALA A 26 17.71 -0.99 6.02
CA ALA A 26 18.01 -2.19 6.78
C ALA A 26 17.82 -3.48 5.97
N ILE A 27 18.42 -4.56 6.46
CA ILE A 27 18.24 -5.93 5.97
C ILE A 27 17.88 -6.90 7.10
N GLY A 28 17.22 -8.00 6.75
CA GLY A 28 16.88 -9.08 7.68
C GLY A 28 15.64 -8.79 8.52
N GLY A 29 15.52 -9.48 9.66
CA GLY A 29 14.26 -9.58 10.41
C GLY A 29 13.36 -10.64 9.78
N ASP A 30 12.06 -10.36 9.77
CA ASP A 30 11.00 -11.26 9.33
C ASP A 30 9.85 -10.46 8.68
N LEU A 31 8.84 -11.14 8.14
CA LEU A 31 7.60 -10.51 7.65
C LEU A 31 6.44 -10.70 8.65
N SER A 32 6.70 -10.64 9.95
CA SER A 32 5.62 -10.67 10.94
C SER A 32 4.73 -9.42 10.82
N ALA A 33 3.42 -9.58 11.02
CA ALA A 33 2.46 -8.47 11.01
C ALA A 33 2.90 -7.30 11.91
N GLU A 34 3.42 -7.59 13.10
CA GLU A 34 3.92 -6.58 14.04
C GLU A 34 5.08 -5.78 13.45
N ARG A 35 6.10 -6.44 12.88
CA ARG A 35 7.26 -5.75 12.30
C ARG A 35 6.85 -4.92 11.09
N VAL A 36 5.97 -5.46 10.25
CA VAL A 36 5.43 -4.75 9.08
C VAL A 36 4.75 -3.45 9.56
N LEU A 37 3.81 -3.51 10.49
CA LEU A 37 3.14 -2.32 11.05
C LEU A 37 4.12 -1.32 11.70
N ASN A 38 5.14 -1.82 12.41
CA ASN A 38 6.21 -0.98 12.95
C ASN A 38 7.00 -0.27 11.84
N ALA A 39 7.28 -0.94 10.72
CA ALA A 39 7.96 -0.32 9.59
C ALA A 39 7.11 0.82 8.99
N TYR A 40 5.85 0.54 8.64
CA TYR A 40 4.95 1.54 8.04
C TYR A 40 4.74 2.75 8.97
N GLY A 41 4.58 2.50 10.26
CA GLY A 41 4.48 3.54 11.29
C GLY A 41 5.73 4.41 11.47
N ASN A 42 6.86 4.00 10.88
CA ASN A 42 8.13 4.75 10.85
C ASN A 42 8.49 5.24 9.43
N GLY A 43 7.55 5.14 8.47
CA GLY A 43 7.77 5.56 7.08
C GLY A 43 8.70 4.64 6.30
N ILE A 44 8.73 3.36 6.68
CA ILE A 44 9.57 2.32 6.10
C ILE A 44 8.66 1.24 5.49
N TYR A 45 9.01 0.73 4.31
CA TYR A 45 8.34 -0.42 3.70
C TYR A 45 9.36 -1.49 3.34
N PHE A 46 8.91 -2.73 3.15
CA PHE A 46 9.77 -3.80 2.66
C PHE A 46 9.69 -3.91 1.14
N TRP A 47 10.81 -4.22 0.53
CA TRP A 47 10.88 -4.61 -0.86
C TRP A 47 12.17 -5.41 -1.05
N PHE A 48 12.14 -6.57 -1.68
CA PHE A 48 13.36 -7.35 -1.84
C PHE A 48 13.41 -7.95 -3.22
N GLY A 49 13.93 -9.15 -3.39
CA GLY A 49 13.83 -9.91 -4.62
C GLY A 49 13.66 -11.35 -4.17
N PRO A 50 13.08 -12.27 -4.97
CA PRO A 50 12.78 -13.62 -4.49
C PRO A 50 14.00 -14.39 -3.92
N MET A 51 15.21 -14.01 -4.33
CA MET A 51 16.47 -14.60 -3.87
C MET A 51 17.33 -13.64 -3.03
N ASP A 52 16.86 -12.41 -2.82
CA ASP A 52 17.55 -11.43 -1.99
C ASP A 52 17.12 -11.58 -0.53
N PRO A 53 17.98 -11.20 0.44
CA PRO A 53 17.52 -11.03 1.81
C PRO A 53 16.41 -9.98 1.87
N LEU A 54 15.53 -10.09 2.86
CA LEU A 54 14.54 -9.05 3.17
C LEU A 54 15.24 -7.70 3.33
N LYS A 55 14.79 -6.68 2.59
CA LYS A 55 15.31 -5.31 2.64
C LYS A 55 14.18 -4.35 2.96
N TRP A 56 14.55 -3.28 3.64
CA TRP A 56 13.65 -2.24 4.12
C TRP A 56 14.09 -0.87 3.60
N TRP A 57 13.12 -0.05 3.25
CA TRP A 57 13.33 1.16 2.46
C TRP A 57 12.53 2.35 2.99
N SER A 58 13.11 3.54 2.88
CA SER A 58 12.50 4.85 3.04
C SER A 58 13.12 5.79 1.98
N PRO A 59 12.60 5.83 0.75
CA PRO A 59 13.14 6.61 -0.36
C PRO A 59 13.02 8.12 -0.13
N ASP A 60 13.76 8.87 -0.94
CA ASP A 60 13.66 10.32 -1.05
C ASP A 60 13.83 10.69 -2.53
N PRO A 61 12.79 11.20 -3.22
CA PRO A 61 11.45 11.51 -2.70
C PRO A 61 10.60 10.25 -2.43
N ARG A 62 9.46 10.45 -1.75
CA ARG A 62 8.40 9.46 -1.55
C ARG A 62 7.21 9.81 -2.44
N LEU A 63 6.63 8.81 -3.09
CA LEU A 63 5.43 8.99 -3.91
C LEU A 63 4.17 8.89 -3.05
N VAL A 64 3.30 9.89 -3.17
CA VAL A 64 2.01 9.92 -2.51
C VAL A 64 0.93 10.40 -3.46
N PHE A 65 -0.31 10.01 -3.20
CA PHE A 65 -1.50 10.53 -3.88
C PHE A 65 -2.36 11.27 -2.87
N PHE A 66 -2.35 12.61 -2.90
CA PHE A 66 -3.12 13.40 -1.95
C PHE A 66 -4.62 13.22 -2.17
N THR A 67 -5.36 13.03 -1.08
CA THR A 67 -6.83 12.89 -1.14
C THR A 67 -7.52 14.19 -1.57
N SER A 68 -6.82 15.32 -1.48
CA SER A 68 -7.26 16.62 -2.01
C SER A 68 -7.11 16.75 -3.52
N ASN A 69 -6.29 15.91 -4.15
CA ASN A 69 -5.95 16.01 -5.57
C ASN A 69 -6.88 15.17 -6.46
N VAL A 70 -7.93 14.57 -5.88
CA VAL A 70 -8.92 13.80 -6.64
C VAL A 70 -9.75 14.75 -7.51
N GLU A 71 -9.29 14.94 -8.75
CA GLU A 71 -10.10 15.53 -9.82
C GLU A 71 -11.06 14.47 -10.37
N ALA A 72 -12.21 14.89 -10.90
CA ALA A 72 -13.19 13.98 -11.51
C ALA A 72 -12.77 13.55 -12.93
N SER A 73 -11.52 13.06 -13.07
CA SER A 73 -10.88 12.79 -14.36
C SER A 73 -11.37 11.51 -15.03
N ILE A 74 -11.56 10.43 -14.27
CA ILE A 74 -12.01 9.18 -14.86
C ILE A 74 -13.51 9.24 -15.07
N THR A 75 -13.88 9.33 -16.35
CA THR A 75 -15.28 9.25 -16.77
C THR A 75 -15.74 7.82 -16.54
N ARG A 76 -16.44 7.60 -15.42
CA ARG A 76 -17.04 6.34 -15.03
C ARG A 76 -17.67 5.63 -16.24
N GLU A 77 -17.12 4.50 -16.64
CA GLU A 77 -17.87 3.49 -17.38
C GLU A 77 -19.12 3.20 -16.54
N SER A 78 -20.31 3.45 -17.08
CA SER A 78 -21.55 3.56 -16.30
C SER A 78 -21.93 2.30 -15.50
N SER A 79 -21.26 1.17 -15.77
CA SER A 79 -21.42 -0.14 -15.14
C SER A 79 -20.55 -0.37 -13.91
N TRP A 80 -19.47 0.40 -13.69
CA TRP A 80 -18.49 0.07 -12.67
C TRP A 80 -18.95 0.43 -11.25
N ARG A 81 -18.64 -0.48 -10.31
CA ARG A 81 -18.91 -0.37 -8.87
C ARG A 81 -17.64 -0.59 -8.08
N LEU A 82 -17.39 0.28 -7.09
CA LEU A 82 -16.40 0.04 -6.05
C LEU A 82 -17.05 -0.68 -4.86
N SER A 83 -16.37 -1.69 -4.31
CA SER A 83 -16.60 -2.18 -2.95
C SER A 83 -15.33 -2.04 -2.12
N LEU A 84 -15.49 -2.18 -0.81
CA LEU A 84 -14.40 -2.20 0.14
C LEU A 84 -14.56 -3.42 1.05
N ASP A 85 -13.47 -4.16 1.26
CA ASP A 85 -13.41 -5.39 2.09
C ASP A 85 -14.49 -6.43 1.77
N GLU A 86 -15.01 -6.47 0.53
CA GLU A 86 -16.00 -7.44 0.09
C GLU A 86 -15.33 -8.75 -0.32
N ALA A 87 -14.12 -8.68 -0.89
CA ALA A 87 -13.43 -9.82 -1.49
C ALA A 87 -11.89 -9.74 -1.38
N PHE A 88 -11.36 -9.30 -0.22
CA PHE A 88 -9.91 -9.10 0.03
C PHE A 88 -9.03 -10.26 -0.45
N GLU A 89 -9.27 -11.48 0.02
CA GLU A 89 -8.45 -12.64 -0.36
C GLU A 89 -8.52 -12.89 -1.87
N THR A 90 -9.70 -12.71 -2.49
CA THR A 90 -9.86 -12.91 -3.93
C THR A 90 -9.02 -11.90 -4.71
N LEU A 91 -9.08 -10.62 -4.35
CA LEU A 91 -8.27 -9.58 -4.99
C LEU A 91 -6.77 -9.85 -4.79
N MET A 92 -6.34 -10.14 -3.56
CA MET A 92 -4.94 -10.42 -3.25
C MET A 92 -4.40 -11.62 -4.05
N ARG A 93 -5.17 -12.71 -4.15
CA ARG A 93 -4.79 -13.88 -4.94
C ARG A 93 -4.74 -13.58 -6.44
N LYS A 94 -5.63 -12.72 -6.96
CA LYS A 94 -5.53 -12.22 -8.34
C LYS A 94 -4.27 -11.38 -8.55
N CYS A 95 -3.94 -10.47 -7.63
CA CYS A 95 -2.67 -9.73 -7.68
C CYS A 95 -1.49 -10.71 -7.70
N GLN A 96 -1.50 -11.73 -6.83
CA GLN A 96 -0.45 -12.74 -6.77
C GLN A 96 -0.30 -13.49 -8.09
N GLU A 97 -1.39 -13.94 -8.69
CA GLU A 97 -1.38 -14.63 -9.99
C GLU A 97 -0.80 -13.75 -11.09
N VAL A 98 -1.28 -12.50 -11.20
CA VAL A 98 -0.81 -11.54 -12.21
C VAL A 98 0.67 -11.26 -12.03
N GLN A 99 1.12 -10.89 -10.83
CA GLN A 99 2.51 -10.50 -10.60
C GLN A 99 3.47 -11.69 -10.75
N ASN A 100 3.10 -12.87 -10.26
CA ASN A 100 3.95 -14.06 -10.38
C ASN A 100 3.96 -14.67 -11.80
N SER A 101 3.07 -14.22 -12.70
CA SER A 101 3.11 -14.59 -14.12
C SER A 101 4.13 -13.79 -14.94
N LYS A 102 4.52 -12.60 -14.44
CA LYS A 102 5.56 -11.75 -15.03
C LYS A 102 6.96 -12.26 -14.67
N PRO A 103 8.01 -11.87 -15.41
CA PRO A 103 9.39 -12.15 -15.00
C PRO A 103 9.66 -11.65 -13.56
N MET A 104 10.32 -12.49 -12.75
CA MET A 104 10.58 -12.31 -11.29
C MET A 104 11.48 -11.11 -10.91
N ASN A 105 11.62 -10.10 -11.76
CA ASN A 105 12.41 -8.88 -11.54
C ASN A 105 11.55 -7.60 -11.46
N GLU A 106 10.23 -7.71 -11.59
CA GLU A 106 9.31 -6.57 -11.51
C GLU A 106 8.57 -6.56 -10.17
N TYR A 107 7.54 -7.39 -9.99
CA TYR A 107 6.78 -7.54 -8.74
C TYR A 107 6.46 -9.01 -8.49
N TRP A 108 6.28 -9.40 -7.22
CA TRP A 108 5.87 -10.77 -6.85
C TRP A 108 5.19 -10.77 -5.49
N ILE A 109 4.34 -11.77 -5.26
CA ILE A 109 3.73 -12.04 -3.95
C ILE A 109 4.04 -13.48 -3.57
N THR A 110 4.87 -13.67 -2.54
CA THR A 110 5.14 -15.02 -2.00
C THR A 110 3.97 -15.49 -1.14
N GLU A 111 3.88 -16.79 -0.87
CA GLU A 111 2.88 -17.32 0.08
C GLU A 111 3.07 -16.77 1.50
N GLU A 112 4.31 -16.46 1.90
CA GLU A 112 4.60 -15.82 3.19
C GLU A 112 4.01 -14.41 3.26
N MET A 113 4.18 -13.61 2.20
CA MET A 113 3.55 -12.28 2.10
C MET A 113 2.03 -12.39 2.09
N ALA A 114 1.48 -13.33 1.31
CA ALA A 114 0.03 -13.55 1.25
C ALA A 114 -0.55 -13.90 2.63
N ALA A 115 0.11 -14.80 3.37
CA ALA A 115 -0.29 -15.15 4.73
C ALA A 115 -0.23 -13.94 5.69
N MET A 116 0.82 -13.13 5.59
CA MET A 116 0.96 -11.90 6.38
C MET A 116 -0.15 -10.88 6.09
N TYR A 117 -0.49 -10.64 4.82
CA TYR A 117 -1.59 -9.72 4.49
C TYR A 117 -2.95 -10.25 4.93
N LEU A 118 -3.20 -11.56 4.86
CA LEU A 118 -4.42 -12.17 5.39
C LEU A 118 -4.49 -12.02 6.92
N GLU A 119 -3.38 -12.22 7.62
CA GLU A 119 -3.29 -11.98 9.07
C GLU A 119 -3.61 -10.51 9.40
N LEU A 120 -3.04 -9.56 8.65
CA LEU A 120 -3.33 -8.13 8.82
C LEU A 120 -4.79 -7.79 8.50
N PHE A 121 -5.41 -8.42 7.51
CA PHE A 121 -6.82 -8.25 7.20
C PHE A 121 -7.72 -8.74 8.35
N GLU A 122 -7.42 -9.91 8.92
CA GLU A 122 -8.12 -10.43 10.11
C GLU A 122 -7.97 -9.52 11.33
N GLN A 123 -6.84 -8.83 11.46
CA GLN A 123 -6.58 -7.82 12.50
C GLN A 123 -7.25 -6.45 12.20
N GLY A 124 -7.89 -6.29 11.04
CA GLY A 124 -8.48 -5.01 10.61
C GLY A 124 -7.44 -3.94 10.30
N LYS A 125 -6.28 -4.35 9.79
CA LYS A 125 -5.14 -3.49 9.43
C LYS A 125 -4.81 -3.52 7.94
N ALA A 126 -5.18 -4.56 7.21
CA ALA A 126 -5.17 -4.55 5.75
C ALA A 126 -6.60 -4.41 5.22
N HIS A 127 -6.76 -3.72 4.09
CA HIS A 127 -8.05 -3.48 3.46
C HIS A 127 -7.93 -3.50 1.94
N SER A 128 -9.03 -3.82 1.27
CA SER A 128 -9.14 -3.88 -0.19
C SER A 128 -10.17 -2.89 -0.72
N ALA A 129 -9.92 -2.42 -1.93
CA ALA A 129 -10.86 -1.68 -2.75
C ALA A 129 -11.01 -2.41 -4.08
N GLU A 130 -12.18 -3.02 -4.31
CA GLU A 130 -12.44 -3.87 -5.47
C GLU A 130 -13.34 -3.19 -6.48
N VAL A 131 -13.01 -3.34 -7.77
CA VAL A 131 -13.78 -2.78 -8.89
C VAL A 131 -14.47 -3.90 -9.63
N TRP A 132 -15.78 -3.73 -9.79
CA TRP A 132 -16.68 -4.71 -10.39
C TRP A 132 -17.37 -4.16 -11.62
N GLU A 133 -17.49 -4.99 -12.65
CA GLU A 133 -18.46 -4.84 -13.73
C GLU A 133 -19.50 -5.97 -13.61
N GLY A 134 -20.71 -5.64 -13.15
CA GLY A 134 -21.68 -6.64 -12.76
C GLY A 134 -21.19 -7.48 -11.57
N GLU A 135 -21.03 -8.80 -11.79
CA GLU A 135 -20.52 -9.75 -10.79
C GLU A 135 -19.02 -10.05 -10.97
N GLU A 136 -18.38 -9.52 -12.03
CA GLU A 136 -16.98 -9.78 -12.35
C GLU A 136 -16.07 -8.72 -11.72
N MET A 137 -15.06 -9.16 -10.96
CA MET A 137 -14.00 -8.28 -10.46
C MET A 137 -12.99 -8.03 -11.57
N ILE A 138 -12.98 -6.79 -12.06
CA ILE A 138 -12.17 -6.32 -13.18
C ILE A 138 -10.89 -5.60 -12.72
N GLY A 139 -10.79 -5.23 -11.45
CA GLY A 139 -9.59 -4.58 -10.91
C GLY A 139 -9.73 -4.24 -9.43
N GLY A 140 -8.74 -3.55 -8.90
CA GLY A 140 -8.73 -3.08 -7.52
C GLY A 140 -7.33 -2.88 -6.98
N LEU A 141 -7.27 -2.53 -5.70
CA LEU A 141 -6.03 -2.46 -4.95
C LEU A 141 -6.23 -2.92 -3.51
N PHE A 142 -5.16 -3.33 -2.87
CA PHE A 142 -5.17 -3.57 -1.43
C PHE A 142 -3.95 -2.93 -0.76
N GLY A 143 -4.10 -2.65 0.52
CA GLY A 143 -3.10 -1.92 1.28
C GLY A 143 -3.28 -2.06 2.77
N ILE A 144 -2.38 -1.42 3.52
CA ILE A 144 -2.39 -1.37 4.97
C ILE A 144 -2.94 -0.02 5.42
N SER A 145 -3.83 -0.02 6.41
CA SER A 145 -4.31 1.18 7.08
C SER A 145 -3.77 1.26 8.50
N GLN A 146 -3.15 2.38 8.85
CA GLN A 146 -2.65 2.62 10.20
C GLN A 146 -2.82 4.09 10.60
N GLY A 147 -3.62 4.34 11.64
CA GLY A 147 -4.07 5.69 11.94
C GLY A 147 -4.83 6.26 10.75
N HIS A 148 -4.49 7.49 10.37
CA HIS A 148 -5.05 8.15 9.17
C HIS A 148 -4.06 8.08 7.99
N LEU A 149 -3.47 6.92 7.73
CA LEU A 149 -2.56 6.67 6.62
C LEU A 149 -2.95 5.36 5.94
N PHE A 150 -2.94 5.37 4.61
CA PHE A 150 -3.16 4.18 3.80
C PHE A 150 -1.97 3.94 2.89
N PHE A 151 -1.41 2.73 2.94
CA PHE A 151 -0.22 2.32 2.20
C PHE A 151 -0.65 1.28 1.17
N VAL A 152 -0.60 1.60 -0.12
CA VAL A 152 -0.98 0.63 -1.16
C VAL A 152 0.14 -0.38 -1.34
N GLU A 153 -0.19 -1.65 -1.37
CA GLU A 153 0.81 -2.72 -1.52
C GLU A 153 0.83 -3.23 -2.96
N TYR A 154 -0.34 -3.54 -3.50
CA TYR A 154 -0.48 -4.00 -4.88
C TYR A 154 -1.76 -3.45 -5.49
N LEU A 155 -1.66 -3.11 -6.78
CA LEU A 155 -2.80 -2.85 -7.64
C LEU A 155 -2.95 -4.00 -8.64
N MET A 156 -4.15 -4.18 -9.14
CA MET A 156 -4.46 -5.10 -10.22
C MET A 156 -5.51 -4.49 -11.13
N THR A 157 -5.27 -4.59 -12.43
CA THR A 157 -6.27 -4.33 -13.46
C THR A 157 -6.26 -5.49 -14.45
N ALA A 158 -7.43 -6.00 -14.82
CA ALA A 158 -7.57 -7.07 -15.81
C ALA A 158 -7.59 -6.52 -17.24
N ASP A 159 -8.15 -5.32 -17.44
CA ASP A 159 -8.20 -4.53 -18.67
C ASP A 159 -8.61 -3.09 -18.29
N GLN A 160 -8.12 -2.07 -18.99
CA GLN A 160 -8.43 -0.63 -18.76
C GLN A 160 -7.91 0.00 -17.44
N THR A 161 -8.36 1.24 -17.16
CA THR A 161 -8.01 2.11 -16.02
C THR A 161 -8.77 1.76 -14.72
N ALA A 162 -9.02 0.47 -14.46
CA ALA A 162 -9.84 0.02 -13.31
C ALA A 162 -9.13 0.21 -11.97
N ASP A 163 -7.82 -0.04 -11.92
CA ASP A 163 -6.95 0.26 -10.79
C ASP A 163 -6.84 1.77 -10.53
N THR A 164 -6.73 2.57 -11.60
CA THR A 164 -6.78 4.04 -11.59
C THR A 164 -8.10 4.53 -10.97
N PHE A 165 -9.23 3.93 -11.37
CA PHE A 165 -10.55 4.19 -10.79
C PHE A 165 -10.63 3.76 -9.31
N ALA A 166 -10.06 2.62 -8.94
CA ALA A 166 -10.00 2.17 -7.56
C ALA A 166 -9.25 3.18 -6.69
N LEU A 167 -8.10 3.67 -7.17
CA LEU A 167 -7.26 4.63 -6.48
C LEU A 167 -7.97 5.97 -6.27
N GLU A 168 -8.55 6.56 -7.33
CA GLU A 168 -9.29 7.82 -7.24
C GLU A 168 -10.47 7.72 -6.26
N GLN A 169 -11.25 6.64 -6.36
CA GLN A 169 -12.45 6.46 -5.56
C GLN A 169 -12.13 6.15 -4.10
N LEU A 170 -11.07 5.38 -3.84
CA LEU A 170 -10.56 5.15 -2.50
C LEU A 170 -10.02 6.46 -1.91
N ALA A 171 -9.23 7.23 -2.66
CA ALA A 171 -8.69 8.51 -2.20
C ALA A 171 -9.80 9.49 -1.83
N LYS A 172 -10.88 9.55 -2.63
CA LYS A 172 -12.06 10.35 -2.30
C LYS A 172 -12.70 9.90 -0.99
N TRP A 173 -12.95 8.61 -0.83
CA TRP A 173 -13.56 8.05 0.38
C TRP A 173 -12.69 8.23 1.63
N LEU A 174 -11.37 8.13 1.48
CA LEU A 174 -10.38 8.38 2.54
C LEU A 174 -10.29 9.87 2.90
N GLY A 175 -10.39 10.77 1.92
CA GLY A 175 -10.44 12.22 2.13
C GLY A 175 -11.63 12.64 3.00
N GLU A 176 -12.79 12.00 2.83
CA GLU A 176 -13.97 12.19 3.71
C GLU A 176 -13.74 11.73 5.16
N LYS A 177 -12.63 11.02 5.44
CA LYS A 177 -12.23 10.54 6.77
C LYS A 177 -10.93 11.15 7.27
N ASP A 178 -10.53 12.29 6.72
CA ASP A 178 -9.35 13.04 7.13
C ASP A 178 -8.02 12.27 6.96
N PHE A 179 -7.94 11.37 5.97
CA PHE A 179 -6.66 10.84 5.50
C PHE A 179 -6.02 11.89 4.57
N PRO A 180 -4.75 12.25 4.76
CA PRO A 180 -4.10 13.28 3.94
C PRO A 180 -3.74 12.76 2.54
N PHE A 181 -3.33 11.50 2.44
CA PHE A 181 -2.89 10.89 1.19
C PHE A 181 -2.97 9.36 1.27
N ILE A 182 -2.74 8.74 0.12
CA ILE A 182 -2.36 7.34 -0.07
C ILE A 182 -0.85 7.27 -0.37
N ASP A 183 -0.10 6.44 0.34
CA ASP A 183 1.34 6.19 0.08
C ASP A 183 1.50 5.17 -1.05
N LEU A 184 2.29 5.55 -2.06
CA LEU A 184 2.62 4.75 -3.25
C LEU A 184 4.12 4.37 -3.30
N GLN A 185 4.83 4.59 -2.19
CA GLN A 185 6.22 4.27 -1.98
C GLN A 185 7.19 4.93 -2.98
N LYS A 186 7.58 4.20 -4.04
CA LYS A 186 8.63 4.63 -4.98
C LYS A 186 8.22 4.53 -6.45
N ILE A 187 7.28 3.66 -6.77
CA ILE A 187 6.53 3.48 -8.02
C ILE A 187 5.68 2.25 -7.71
N ILE A 188 4.37 2.38 -7.78
CA ILE A 188 3.54 1.21 -8.09
C ILE A 188 3.31 1.29 -9.60
N GLU A 189 3.24 0.14 -10.27
CA GLU A 189 3.07 -0.02 -11.72
C GLU A 189 2.32 1.14 -12.41
N ASP A 190 2.70 1.46 -13.66
CA ASP A 190 2.15 2.57 -14.47
C ASP A 190 0.70 2.91 -14.11
N THR A 191 0.52 3.93 -13.27
CA THR A 191 -0.79 4.37 -12.77
C THR A 191 -1.57 5.17 -13.81
N GLY A 192 -1.15 5.13 -15.08
CA GLY A 192 -1.71 5.89 -16.17
C GLY A 192 -1.52 7.39 -15.98
N ASP A 193 -2.53 8.17 -16.37
CA ASP A 193 -2.50 9.63 -16.39
C ASP A 193 -2.78 10.29 -15.02
N ILE A 194 -2.78 9.54 -13.90
CA ILE A 194 -2.94 10.14 -12.56
C ILE A 194 -1.68 10.95 -12.20
N GLU A 195 -1.88 12.20 -11.82
CA GLU A 195 -0.83 13.02 -11.24
C GLU A 195 -0.49 12.50 -9.83
N ILE A 196 0.70 11.90 -9.69
CA ILE A 196 1.27 11.47 -8.42
C ILE A 196 2.22 12.55 -7.91
N ASP A 197 2.13 12.84 -6.63
CA ASP A 197 3.00 13.81 -5.97
C ASP A 197 4.28 13.15 -5.43
N GLU A 198 5.40 13.85 -5.63
CA GLU A 198 6.68 13.51 -5.00
C GLU A 198 6.91 14.45 -3.82
N ILE A 199 6.99 13.90 -2.61
CA ILE A 199 7.33 14.68 -1.41
C ILE A 199 8.68 14.25 -0.84
N SER A 200 9.40 15.16 -0.20
CA SER A 200 10.67 14.81 0.46
C SER A 200 10.45 13.80 1.57
N ARG A 201 11.44 12.96 1.87
CA ARG A 201 11.39 12.01 3.00
C ARG A 201 11.07 12.72 4.32
N LEU A 202 11.65 13.89 4.54
CA LEU A 202 11.42 14.66 5.77
C LEU A 202 9.97 15.12 5.90
N GLU A 203 9.36 15.57 4.80
CA GLU A 203 7.95 15.95 4.75
C GLU A 203 7.04 14.72 4.96
N TYR A 204 7.33 13.62 4.29
CA TYR A 204 6.60 12.36 4.49
C TYR A 204 6.65 11.89 5.95
N LEU A 205 7.82 11.92 6.60
CA LEU A 205 7.96 11.52 8.00
C LEU A 205 7.20 12.45 8.98
N ASP A 206 7.04 13.73 8.64
CA ASP A 206 6.18 14.65 9.39
C ASP A 206 4.70 14.26 9.28
N TYR A 207 4.23 13.85 8.09
CA TYR A 207 2.90 13.27 7.92
C TYR A 207 2.73 11.96 8.71
N ILE A 208 3.72 11.06 8.67
CA ILE A 208 3.70 9.81 9.45
C ILE A 208 3.52 10.12 10.93
N SER A 209 4.37 10.99 11.50
CA SER A 209 4.33 11.34 12.92
C SER A 209 2.97 11.91 13.36
N LYS A 210 2.35 12.76 12.53
CA LYS A 210 1.07 13.42 12.82
C LYS A 210 -0.16 12.51 12.71
N ASN A 211 -0.10 11.48 11.86
CA ASN A 211 -1.28 10.70 11.48
C ASN A 211 -1.25 9.25 12.00
N ASN A 212 -0.07 8.69 12.29
CA ASN A 212 0.08 7.32 12.80
C ASN A 212 -0.48 7.14 14.23
N THR A 213 -0.57 8.23 15.02
CA THR A 213 -1.02 8.20 16.43
C THR A 213 -2.48 8.62 16.63
N LYS A 214 -3.19 8.99 15.55
CA LYS A 214 -4.60 9.36 15.65
C LYS A 214 -5.40 8.11 16.04
N SER A 215 -6.17 8.23 17.12
CA SER A 215 -6.97 7.13 17.67
C SER A 215 -8.00 6.65 16.64
N ASP A 216 -7.83 5.42 16.17
CA ASP A 216 -8.75 4.69 15.29
C ASP A 216 -10.15 4.60 15.96
N LEU A 217 -11.05 5.55 15.70
CA LEU A 217 -12.45 5.13 15.65
C LEU A 217 -12.55 4.13 14.51
N PRO A 218 -13.14 2.94 14.71
CA PRO A 218 -13.14 1.91 13.68
C PRO A 218 -13.76 2.48 12.40
N ILE A 219 -12.94 2.58 11.37
CA ILE A 219 -13.37 3.00 10.04
C ILE A 219 -14.23 1.86 9.49
N PRO A 220 -15.49 2.12 9.09
CA PRO A 220 -16.34 1.08 8.53
C PRO A 220 -15.88 0.80 7.09
N TRP A 221 -14.88 -0.05 6.94
CA TRP A 221 -14.33 -0.40 5.63
C TRP A 221 -15.34 -1.17 4.79
N LYS A 222 -16.18 -2.03 5.38
CA LYS A 222 -17.25 -2.67 4.59
C LYS A 222 -18.29 -1.68 4.11
N THR A 223 -18.42 -1.55 2.80
CA THR A 223 -19.56 -0.83 2.18
C THR A 223 -20.86 -1.50 2.60
N THR A 224 -21.75 -0.75 3.25
CA THR A 224 -23.12 -1.22 3.51
C THR A 224 -23.90 -1.09 2.21
N THR A 225 -24.36 -2.21 1.66
CA THR A 225 -25.28 -2.26 0.50
C THR A 225 -26.65 -1.70 0.82
#